data_AF-A0AAD5DBG1-F1
#
_entry.id   AF-A0AAD5DBG1-F1
#
_cell.length_a   1.000
_cell.length_b   1.000
_cell.length_c   1.000
_cell.angle_alpha   90.00
_cell.angle_beta   90.00
_cell.angle_gamma   90.00
#
_symmetry.space_group_name_H-M   'P 1'
#
loop_
_entity.id
_entity.type
_entity.pdbx_description
1 polymer ?
#
loop_
_entity_poly.entity_id
_entity_poly.type
_entity_poly.pdbx_seq_one_letter_code
_entity_poly.pdbx_strand_id
1 'polypeptide(L)'
;MFCPPIYIHPNLLSQTLLLFVISSSTNIIIHKQNIYIIIMNQLVEREDQASVIHVDDDIAKLDYDYDSEADSLASRARAEIFSTEELKVQRLEKGSNEYEVVGKSLVGGRKDLVKKINIVGIHKKMYDWSVMDEARLAVFKVFAAAVASMNGGDPNIKYGWYGGSRDEIREIMMYGFRRFENKGLQYGRGVHLSSANSPMESVKASVPDSDGLMHMLLCRVILGRPKVMYFGSQKDHPSSMKFDSGVNDISSPTKYVIWEHHMNTHILPIYIISFRIDSLTGTSSSRIPTSPHMGINGLMSRLTNYLSSSKMVVIKKLQHEYYKNKISRSRFIRILRAIAGDDVLRAIVKGL
;
A
#
# COMPACT_ATOMS: atom_id res chain seq x y z
N MET A 1 -50.98 41.24 -21.95
CA MET A 1 -49.75 41.09 -21.12
C MET A 1 -49.07 39.81 -21.61
N PHE A 2 -48.10 39.94 -22.52
CA PHE A 2 -47.39 38.80 -23.12
C PHE A 2 -46.20 38.43 -22.23
N CYS A 3 -46.16 37.20 -21.70
CA CYS A 3 -44.96 36.64 -21.09
C CYS A 3 -43.92 36.34 -22.18
N PRO A 4 -42.63 36.69 -21.99
CA PRO A 4 -41.59 36.33 -22.94
C PRO A 4 -41.19 34.85 -22.76
N PRO A 5 -40.73 34.17 -23.82
CA PRO A 5 -40.23 32.81 -23.72
C PRO A 5 -38.90 32.79 -22.96
N ILE A 6 -38.81 31.87 -21.99
CA ILE A 6 -37.60 31.59 -21.22
C ILE A 6 -36.57 30.98 -22.18
N TYR A 7 -35.57 31.75 -22.56
CA TYR A 7 -34.39 31.25 -23.28
C TYR A 7 -33.50 30.49 -22.29
N ILE A 8 -33.58 29.16 -22.32
CA ILE A 8 -32.62 28.31 -21.63
C ILE A 8 -31.37 28.23 -22.51
N HIS A 9 -30.28 28.86 -22.05
CA HIS A 9 -29.00 28.83 -22.75
C HIS A 9 -28.54 27.36 -22.95
N PRO A 10 -28.22 26.91 -24.17
CA PRO A 10 -27.88 25.51 -24.46
C PRO A 10 -26.64 24.99 -23.69
N ASN A 11 -25.82 25.89 -23.16
CA ASN A 11 -24.68 25.54 -22.30
C ASN A 11 -25.07 25.06 -20.89
N LEU A 12 -26.24 25.44 -20.37
CA LEU A 12 -26.69 24.98 -19.05
C LEU A 12 -27.17 23.52 -19.11
N LEU A 13 -27.95 23.17 -20.14
CA LEU A 13 -28.41 21.80 -20.37
C LEU A 13 -27.24 20.83 -20.57
N SER A 14 -26.20 21.23 -21.31
CA SER A 14 -25.00 20.40 -21.47
C SER A 14 -24.22 20.22 -20.16
N GLN A 15 -24.12 21.25 -19.31
CA GLN A 15 -23.44 21.12 -18.01
C GLN A 15 -24.26 20.29 -17.02
N THR A 16 -25.58 20.44 -17.00
CA THR A 16 -26.46 19.63 -16.14
C THR A 16 -26.50 18.18 -16.60
N LEU A 17 -26.54 17.88 -17.90
CA LEU A 17 -26.42 16.51 -18.41
C LEU A 17 -25.04 15.92 -18.10
N LEU A 18 -23.95 16.68 -18.23
CA LEU A 18 -22.61 16.22 -17.90
C LEU A 18 -22.48 15.94 -16.40
N LEU A 19 -23.03 16.80 -15.53
CA LEU A 19 -23.10 16.57 -14.09
C LEU A 19 -23.97 15.36 -13.73
N PHE A 20 -25.08 15.13 -14.44
CA PHE A 20 -25.94 13.98 -14.24
C PHE A 20 -25.29 12.67 -14.72
N VAL A 21 -24.59 12.70 -15.85
CA VAL A 21 -23.83 11.56 -16.40
C VAL A 21 -22.59 11.26 -15.55
N ILE A 22 -21.88 12.27 -15.05
CA ILE A 22 -20.77 12.11 -14.10
C ILE A 22 -21.30 11.59 -12.76
N SER A 23 -22.42 12.11 -12.25
CA SER A 23 -23.07 11.60 -11.03
C SER A 23 -23.52 10.15 -11.19
N SER A 24 -24.17 9.82 -12.31
CA SER A 24 -24.64 8.45 -12.59
C SER A 24 -23.48 7.48 -12.82
N SER A 25 -22.39 7.91 -13.48
CA SER A 25 -21.20 7.07 -13.67
C SER A 25 -20.44 6.86 -12.36
N THR A 26 -20.29 7.92 -11.55
CA THR A 26 -19.68 7.84 -10.22
C THR A 26 -20.53 6.97 -9.28
N ASN A 27 -21.85 7.08 -9.31
CA ASN A 27 -22.77 6.22 -8.55
C ASN A 27 -22.69 4.75 -8.99
N ILE A 28 -22.58 4.47 -10.29
CA ILE A 28 -22.40 3.09 -10.80
C ILE A 28 -21.04 2.52 -10.38
N ILE A 29 -19.98 3.33 -10.40
CA ILE A 29 -18.64 2.94 -9.95
C ILE A 29 -18.64 2.63 -8.45
N ILE A 30 -19.22 3.50 -7.63
CA ILE A 30 -19.37 3.31 -6.18
C ILE A 30 -20.21 2.06 -5.88
N HIS A 31 -21.31 1.84 -6.60
CA HIS A 31 -22.13 0.63 -6.46
C HIS A 31 -21.35 -0.65 -6.79
N LYS A 32 -20.57 -0.67 -7.88
CA LYS A 32 -19.74 -1.83 -8.23
C LYS A 32 -18.64 -2.09 -7.21
N GLN A 33 -18.05 -1.05 -6.63
CA GLN A 33 -16.99 -1.19 -5.63
C GLN A 33 -17.53 -1.66 -4.27
N ASN A 34 -18.73 -1.17 -3.90
CA ASN A 34 -19.48 -1.70 -2.76
C ASN A 34 -19.83 -3.18 -2.93
N ILE A 35 -20.16 -3.64 -4.15
CA ILE A 35 -20.38 -5.07 -4.42
C ILE A 35 -19.11 -5.89 -4.14
N TYR A 36 -17.93 -5.45 -4.57
CA TYR A 36 -16.70 -6.20 -4.26
C TYR A 36 -16.39 -6.25 -2.76
N ILE A 37 -16.67 -5.17 -2.02
CA ILE A 37 -16.54 -5.18 -0.56
C ILE A 37 -17.49 -6.20 0.08
N ILE A 38 -18.74 -6.25 -0.37
CA ILE A 38 -19.73 -7.23 0.10
C ILE A 38 -19.24 -8.65 -0.19
N ILE A 39 -18.73 -8.90 -1.40
CA ILE A 39 -18.19 -10.22 -1.77
C ILE A 39 -16.95 -10.54 -0.93
N MET A 40 -16.05 -9.58 -0.67
CA MET A 40 -14.90 -9.80 0.22
C MET A 40 -15.33 -10.16 1.65
N ASN A 41 -16.35 -9.50 2.20
CA ASN A 41 -16.91 -9.86 3.50
C ASN A 41 -17.43 -11.32 3.50
N GLN A 42 -18.17 -11.71 2.45
CA GLN A 42 -18.71 -13.07 2.33
C GLN A 42 -17.62 -14.15 2.14
N LEU A 43 -16.52 -13.82 1.48
CA LEU A 43 -15.38 -14.74 1.32
C LEU A 43 -14.67 -14.98 2.65
N VAL A 44 -14.50 -13.93 3.46
CA VAL A 44 -13.84 -14.02 4.77
C VAL A 44 -14.74 -14.64 5.84
N GLU A 45 -16.03 -14.31 5.88
CA GLU A 45 -16.99 -14.89 6.85
C GLU A 45 -17.16 -16.41 6.68
N ARG A 46 -17.00 -16.92 5.45
CA ARG A 46 -17.08 -18.36 5.16
C ARG A 46 -15.91 -19.16 5.77
N GLU A 47 -14.76 -18.52 5.96
CA GLU A 47 -13.57 -19.14 6.56
C GLU A 47 -13.60 -19.08 8.09
N ASP A 48 -14.18 -18.04 8.68
CA ASP A 48 -14.39 -17.94 10.15
C ASP A 48 -15.29 -19.07 10.70
N GLN A 49 -16.04 -19.78 9.84
CA GLN A 49 -16.87 -20.95 10.21
C GLN A 49 -16.24 -22.31 9.92
N ALA A 50 -15.10 -22.39 9.22
CA ALA A 50 -14.53 -23.66 8.73
C ALA A 50 -13.51 -24.32 9.70
N SER A 51 -13.19 -23.71 10.84
CA SER A 51 -12.15 -24.22 11.74
C SER A 51 -12.72 -25.04 12.92
N VAL A 52 -13.30 -26.21 12.63
CA VAL A 52 -13.42 -27.30 13.61
C VAL A 52 -13.34 -28.63 12.84
N ILE A 53 -12.24 -29.38 12.99
CA ILE A 53 -12.16 -30.83 13.29
C ILE A 53 -10.68 -31.30 13.25
N HIS A 54 -10.40 -32.13 14.26
CA HIS A 54 -9.25 -32.92 14.71
C HIS A 54 -8.10 -33.32 13.76
N VAL A 55 -6.92 -33.33 14.40
CA VAL A 55 -5.64 -33.96 14.03
C VAL A 55 -5.78 -35.48 13.96
N ASP A 56 -5.16 -36.09 12.94
CA ASP A 56 -4.45 -37.37 13.11
C ASP A 56 -3.15 -37.33 12.28
N ASP A 57 -2.07 -37.74 12.94
CA ASP A 57 -0.71 -37.86 12.41
C ASP A 57 -0.61 -39.06 11.46
N ASP A 58 0.10 -38.90 10.34
CA ASP A 58 0.85 -40.01 9.74
C ASP A 58 2.05 -39.48 8.93
N ILE A 59 3.25 -39.77 9.43
CA ILE A 59 4.53 -39.49 8.79
C ILE A 59 4.83 -40.61 7.79
N ALA A 60 4.80 -40.29 6.50
CA ALA A 60 5.41 -41.12 5.46
C ALA A 60 6.62 -40.38 4.85
N LYS A 61 7.81 -40.97 5.06
CA LYS A 61 9.05 -40.61 4.34
C LYS A 61 8.94 -41.01 2.87
N LEU A 62 9.44 -40.18 1.97
CA LEU A 62 9.78 -40.56 0.60
C LEU A 62 11.07 -39.83 0.17
N ASP A 63 12.04 -40.62 -0.28
CA ASP A 63 13.34 -40.23 -0.83
C ASP A 63 13.25 -39.85 -2.33
N TYR A 64 14.39 -39.37 -2.85
CA TYR A 64 14.82 -39.15 -4.26
C TYR A 64 14.44 -37.79 -4.90
N ASP A 65 15.24 -37.13 -5.73
CA ASP A 65 16.59 -37.38 -6.27
C ASP A 65 17.19 -36.04 -6.76
N TYR A 66 18.51 -35.99 -6.87
CA TYR A 66 19.31 -34.81 -7.20
C TYR A 66 19.47 -34.64 -8.72
N ASP A 67 18.77 -33.67 -9.34
CA ASP A 67 19.31 -32.79 -10.41
C ASP A 67 18.20 -31.92 -11.05
N SER A 68 18.31 -30.59 -10.90
CA SER A 68 17.76 -29.51 -11.75
C SER A 68 17.58 -28.16 -11.02
N GLU A 69 18.36 -27.90 -9.96
CA GLU A 69 18.17 -26.71 -9.11
C GLU A 69 18.37 -25.36 -9.82
N ALA A 70 19.24 -25.26 -10.82
CA ALA A 70 19.62 -23.94 -11.35
C ALA A 70 18.51 -23.22 -12.13
N ASP A 71 17.72 -23.94 -12.94
CA ASP A 71 16.65 -23.37 -13.78
C ASP A 71 15.31 -23.29 -13.02
N SER A 72 15.12 -24.20 -12.06
CA SER A 72 13.99 -24.19 -11.13
C SER A 72 14.09 -23.08 -10.10
N LEU A 73 15.29 -22.76 -9.58
CA LEU A 73 15.52 -21.64 -8.64
C LEU A 73 15.28 -20.28 -9.30
N ALA A 74 15.67 -20.10 -10.57
CA ALA A 74 15.40 -18.86 -11.30
C ALA A 74 13.89 -18.66 -11.57
N SER A 75 13.17 -19.76 -11.79
CA SER A 75 11.71 -19.77 -11.96
C SER A 75 10.98 -19.60 -10.62
N ARG A 76 11.47 -20.21 -9.52
CA ARG A 76 10.97 -20.03 -8.13
C ARG A 76 11.20 -18.62 -7.60
N ALA A 77 12.38 -18.05 -7.86
CA ALA A 77 12.73 -16.69 -7.48
C ALA A 77 11.88 -15.64 -8.22
N ARG A 78 11.43 -15.94 -9.44
CA ARG A 78 10.44 -15.11 -10.17
C ARG A 78 8.99 -15.38 -9.71
N ALA A 79 8.72 -16.54 -9.10
CA ALA A 79 7.39 -16.95 -8.66
C ALA A 79 7.02 -16.47 -7.24
N GLU A 80 7.98 -16.20 -6.35
CA GLU A 80 7.69 -15.74 -4.99
C GLU A 80 8.10 -14.27 -4.80
N ILE A 81 7.23 -13.34 -5.20
CA ILE A 81 7.39 -11.91 -4.92
C ILE A 81 7.49 -11.68 -3.40
N PHE A 82 6.81 -12.51 -2.63
CA PHE A 82 6.87 -12.59 -1.19
C PHE A 82 7.02 -14.06 -0.79
N SER A 83 7.95 -14.35 0.12
CA SER A 83 8.24 -15.72 0.56
C SER A 83 7.11 -16.26 1.43
N THR A 84 6.59 -17.43 1.04
CA THR A 84 5.57 -18.18 1.80
C THR A 84 6.08 -18.54 3.20
N GLU A 85 7.32 -19.00 3.30
CA GLU A 85 7.89 -19.47 4.56
C GLU A 85 8.08 -18.36 5.58
N GLU A 86 8.57 -17.21 5.12
CA GLU A 86 8.86 -16.07 5.99
C GLU A 86 7.59 -15.33 6.41
N LEU A 87 6.68 -15.09 5.45
CA LEU A 87 5.51 -14.24 5.68
C LEU A 87 4.22 -15.00 5.96
N LYS A 88 4.24 -16.34 5.87
CA LYS A 88 3.07 -17.21 6.03
C LYS A 88 1.93 -16.74 5.12
N VAL A 89 2.27 -16.58 3.84
CA VAL A 89 1.34 -16.11 2.81
C VAL A 89 1.16 -17.17 1.74
N GLN A 90 -0.06 -17.28 1.21
CA GLN A 90 -0.38 -18.11 0.06
C GLN A 90 -0.61 -17.23 -1.16
N ARG A 91 0.11 -17.50 -2.26
CA ARG A 91 -0.16 -16.83 -3.53
C ARG A 91 -1.49 -17.34 -4.10
N LEU A 92 -2.41 -16.42 -4.38
CA LEU A 92 -3.69 -16.77 -5.00
C LEU A 92 -3.49 -17.13 -6.48
N GLU A 93 -4.21 -18.15 -6.93
CA GLU A 93 -4.24 -18.54 -8.34
C GLU A 93 -4.90 -17.44 -9.18
N LYS A 94 -4.24 -17.07 -10.28
CA LYS A 94 -4.73 -16.05 -11.20
C LYS A 94 -6.03 -16.55 -11.86
N GLY A 95 -7.08 -15.74 -11.78
CA GLY A 95 -8.41 -16.08 -12.30
C GLY A 95 -9.35 -16.77 -11.30
N SER A 96 -8.85 -17.15 -10.12
CA SER A 96 -9.72 -17.57 -9.01
C SER A 96 -10.67 -16.42 -8.60
N ASN A 97 -11.83 -16.77 -8.04
CA ASN A 97 -12.83 -15.77 -7.64
C ASN A 97 -12.24 -14.75 -6.63
N GLU A 98 -11.49 -15.21 -5.65
CA GLU A 98 -10.86 -14.35 -4.65
C GLU A 98 -9.82 -13.42 -5.27
N TYR A 99 -8.96 -13.94 -6.15
CA TYR A 99 -7.99 -13.13 -6.89
C TYR A 99 -8.68 -12.02 -7.69
N GLU A 100 -9.75 -12.36 -8.41
CA GLU A 100 -10.51 -11.42 -9.23
C GLU A 100 -11.20 -10.34 -8.39
N VAL A 101 -11.80 -10.71 -7.26
CA VAL A 101 -12.49 -9.77 -6.37
C VAL A 101 -11.50 -8.80 -5.73
N VAL A 102 -10.42 -9.29 -5.14
CA VAL A 102 -9.38 -8.46 -4.52
C VAL A 102 -8.73 -7.56 -5.58
N GLY A 103 -8.39 -8.10 -6.75
CA GLY A 103 -7.80 -7.32 -7.84
C GLY A 103 -8.73 -6.23 -8.36
N LYS A 104 -10.02 -6.53 -8.54
CA LYS A 104 -11.04 -5.56 -8.98
C LYS A 104 -11.28 -4.46 -7.96
N SER A 105 -11.14 -4.76 -6.66
CA SER A 105 -11.29 -3.76 -5.60
C SER A 105 -10.21 -2.67 -5.64
N LEU A 106 -8.99 -2.98 -6.12
CA LEU A 106 -7.91 -2.00 -6.30
C LEU A 106 -8.16 -1.05 -7.49
N VAL A 107 -8.73 -1.55 -8.58
CA VAL A 107 -9.00 -0.76 -9.80
C VAL A 107 -10.36 -0.05 -9.76
N GLY A 108 -11.24 -0.48 -8.85
CA GLY A 108 -12.49 0.20 -8.51
C GLY A 108 -13.49 0.33 -9.64
N GLY A 109 -13.61 -0.69 -10.51
CA GLY A 109 -14.54 -0.68 -11.64
C GLY A 109 -14.30 0.41 -12.70
N ARG A 110 -13.26 1.23 -12.54
CA ARG A 110 -12.86 2.28 -13.48
C ARG A 110 -12.10 1.68 -14.64
N LYS A 111 -12.76 1.59 -15.80
CA LYS A 111 -12.20 0.98 -17.04
C LYS A 111 -10.87 1.60 -17.47
N ASP A 112 -10.63 2.88 -17.17
CA ASP A 112 -9.38 3.56 -17.50
C ASP A 112 -8.22 3.13 -16.59
N LEU A 113 -8.48 2.77 -15.33
CA LEU A 113 -7.46 2.25 -14.40
C LEU A 113 -7.19 0.77 -14.59
N VAL A 114 -8.21 -0.01 -14.94
CA VAL A 114 -8.06 -1.44 -15.28
C VAL A 114 -7.01 -1.63 -16.38
N LYS A 115 -6.91 -0.69 -17.32
CA LYS A 115 -5.92 -0.72 -18.40
C LYS A 115 -4.52 -0.24 -17.99
N LYS A 116 -4.37 0.41 -16.83
CA LYS A 116 -3.12 1.02 -16.37
C LYS A 116 -2.45 0.22 -15.26
N ILE A 117 -3.22 -0.45 -14.42
CA ILE A 117 -2.72 -1.24 -13.30
C ILE A 117 -2.64 -2.70 -13.73
N ASN A 118 -1.42 -3.22 -13.86
CA ASN A 118 -1.19 -4.63 -14.13
C ASN A 118 -0.86 -5.36 -12.83
N ILE A 119 -1.80 -6.17 -12.34
CA ILE A 119 -1.60 -6.98 -11.13
C ILE A 119 -0.70 -8.17 -11.45
N VAL A 120 0.44 -8.25 -10.77
CA VAL A 120 1.45 -9.30 -10.96
C VAL A 120 1.22 -10.46 -10.00
N GLY A 121 0.74 -10.19 -8.79
CA GLY A 121 0.43 -11.23 -7.82
C GLY A 121 -0.37 -10.70 -6.64
N ILE A 122 -1.19 -11.58 -6.06
CA ILE A 122 -1.92 -11.34 -4.82
C ILE A 122 -1.55 -12.48 -3.87
N HIS A 123 -1.12 -12.13 -2.67
CA HIS A 123 -0.76 -13.08 -1.62
C HIS A 123 -1.71 -12.88 -0.45
N LYS A 124 -2.38 -13.94 -0.01
CA LYS A 124 -3.25 -13.96 1.16
C LYS A 124 -2.44 -14.33 2.40
N LYS A 125 -2.67 -13.65 3.51
CA LYS A 125 -2.09 -14.00 4.81
C LYS A 125 -2.82 -15.20 5.40
N MET A 126 -2.07 -16.24 5.72
CA MET A 126 -2.57 -17.47 6.34
C MET A 126 -2.28 -17.40 7.84
N TYR A 127 -3.29 -16.97 8.60
CA TYR A 127 -3.15 -16.68 10.03
C TYR A 127 -3.04 -17.94 10.89
N ASP A 128 -3.48 -19.08 10.38
CA ASP A 128 -3.42 -20.41 10.99
C ASP A 128 -2.06 -21.12 10.78
N TRP A 129 -1.18 -20.58 9.93
CA TRP A 129 0.15 -21.17 9.66
C TRP A 129 1.22 -20.76 10.69
N SER A 130 0.89 -19.93 11.67
CA SER A 130 1.79 -19.54 12.75
C SER A 130 1.02 -19.17 14.02
N VAL A 131 1.46 -19.70 15.16
CA VAL A 131 0.92 -19.36 16.49
C VAL A 131 0.93 -17.85 16.75
N MET A 132 1.98 -17.15 16.28
CA MET A 132 2.08 -15.70 16.45
C MET A 132 1.07 -14.93 15.61
N ASP A 133 0.75 -15.43 14.41
CA ASP A 133 -0.26 -14.82 13.56
C ASP A 133 -1.67 -15.14 14.08
N GLU A 134 -1.92 -16.37 14.52
CA GLU A 134 -3.18 -16.76 15.17
C GLU A 134 -3.47 -15.85 16.37
N ALA A 135 -2.45 -15.57 17.19
CA ALA A 135 -2.56 -14.62 18.29
C ALA A 135 -2.89 -13.19 17.83
N ARG A 136 -2.33 -12.70 16.71
CA ARG A 136 -2.67 -11.38 16.14
C ARG A 136 -4.12 -11.33 15.68
N LEU A 137 -4.60 -12.39 15.02
CA LEU A 137 -6.00 -12.51 14.61
C LEU A 137 -6.93 -12.52 15.83
N ALA A 138 -6.58 -13.28 16.86
CA ALA A 138 -7.34 -13.34 18.11
C ALA A 138 -7.40 -11.97 18.80
N VAL A 139 -6.27 -11.25 18.89
CA VAL A 139 -6.23 -9.88 19.43
C VAL A 139 -7.14 -8.95 18.64
N PHE A 140 -7.09 -8.98 17.31
CA PHE A 140 -7.99 -8.17 16.48
C PHE A 140 -9.47 -8.49 16.75
N LYS A 141 -9.83 -9.78 16.88
CA LYS A 141 -11.19 -10.22 17.21
C LYS A 141 -11.64 -9.73 18.60
N VAL A 142 -10.76 -9.78 19.60
CA VAL A 142 -11.05 -9.29 20.96
C VAL A 142 -11.30 -7.77 20.95
N PHE A 143 -10.45 -6.99 20.28
CA PHE A 143 -10.64 -5.55 20.17
C PHE A 143 -11.90 -5.19 19.36
N ALA A 144 -12.23 -5.94 18.32
CA ALA A 144 -13.49 -5.77 17.60
C ALA A 144 -14.68 -5.97 18.55
N ALA A 145 -14.71 -7.05 19.33
CA ALA A 145 -15.78 -7.29 20.28
C ALA A 145 -15.89 -6.19 21.36
N ALA A 146 -14.75 -5.68 21.85
CA ALA A 146 -14.71 -4.60 22.81
C ALA A 146 -15.22 -3.27 22.21
N VAL A 147 -14.84 -2.93 20.99
CA VAL A 147 -15.34 -1.71 20.31
C VAL A 147 -16.83 -1.84 20.00
N ALA A 148 -17.29 -3.02 19.60
CA ALA A 148 -18.71 -3.31 19.37
C ALA A 148 -19.55 -3.08 20.64
N SER A 149 -19.10 -3.58 21.80
CA SER A 149 -19.83 -3.41 23.06
C SER A 149 -19.94 -1.94 23.49
N MET A 150 -18.99 -1.10 23.10
CA MET A 150 -19.01 0.35 23.37
C MET A 150 -19.81 1.17 22.33
N ASN A 151 -20.11 0.60 21.17
CA ASN A 151 -20.71 1.30 20.02
C ASN A 151 -22.03 0.68 19.53
N GLY A 152 -22.84 0.15 20.46
CA GLY A 152 -24.19 -0.34 20.13
C GLY A 152 -24.19 -1.66 19.36
N GLY A 153 -23.15 -2.47 19.49
CA GLY A 153 -23.02 -3.80 18.89
C GLY A 153 -22.26 -3.84 17.56
N ASP A 154 -21.89 -2.70 16.97
CA ASP A 154 -21.14 -2.65 15.70
C ASP A 154 -19.72 -2.11 15.91
N PRO A 155 -18.67 -2.90 15.63
CA PRO A 155 -17.29 -2.42 15.65
C PRO A 155 -16.91 -1.53 14.46
N ASN A 156 -17.79 -1.38 13.47
CA ASN A 156 -17.56 -0.62 12.24
C ASN A 156 -16.28 -1.06 11.53
N ILE A 157 -16.17 -2.37 11.26
CA ILE A 157 -15.04 -2.94 10.54
C ILE A 157 -15.17 -2.61 9.04
N LYS A 158 -14.11 -2.06 8.45
CA LYS A 158 -14.01 -1.75 7.02
C LYS A 158 -12.73 -2.31 6.43
N TYR A 159 -12.66 -2.34 5.11
CA TYR A 159 -11.39 -2.57 4.40
C TYR A 159 -10.67 -1.26 4.11
N GLY A 160 -9.34 -1.27 4.26
CA GLY A 160 -8.47 -0.13 3.99
C GLY A 160 -7.17 -0.54 3.29
N TRP A 161 -6.73 0.30 2.36
CA TRP A 161 -5.50 0.13 1.59
C TRP A 161 -4.34 0.86 2.24
N TYR A 162 -3.20 0.19 2.37
CA TYR A 162 -1.95 0.80 2.80
C TYR A 162 -0.88 0.62 1.72
N GLY A 163 -0.26 1.72 1.29
CA GLY A 163 0.84 1.70 0.32
C GLY A 163 2.17 2.02 0.97
N GLY A 164 3.21 1.28 0.60
CA GLY A 164 4.56 1.41 1.17
C GLY A 164 5.64 0.87 0.24
N SER A 165 6.88 0.81 0.74
CA SER A 165 7.94 0.07 0.06
C SER A 165 7.81 -1.43 0.33
N ARG A 166 8.49 -2.26 -0.48
CA ARG A 166 8.52 -3.71 -0.28
C ARG A 166 9.02 -4.09 1.11
N ASP A 167 10.10 -3.47 1.57
CA ASP A 167 10.69 -3.74 2.88
C ASP A 167 9.75 -3.34 4.02
N GLU A 168 9.07 -2.20 3.88
CA GLU A 168 8.11 -1.73 4.88
C GLU A 168 6.91 -2.68 5.00
N ILE A 169 6.38 -3.14 3.86
CA ILE A 169 5.29 -4.13 3.81
C ILE A 169 5.74 -5.45 4.44
N ARG A 170 6.94 -5.93 4.10
CA ARG A 170 7.53 -7.14 4.70
C ARG A 170 7.63 -7.02 6.22
N GLU A 171 8.18 -5.92 6.72
CA GLU A 171 8.29 -5.66 8.15
C GLU A 171 6.92 -5.60 8.86
N ILE A 172 5.92 -4.96 8.24
CA ILE A 172 4.56 -4.91 8.79
C ILE A 172 3.98 -6.32 8.92
N MET A 173 4.17 -7.16 7.91
CA MET A 173 3.69 -8.55 7.93
C MET A 173 4.41 -9.41 8.98
N MET A 174 5.69 -9.14 9.23
CA MET A 174 6.50 -9.89 10.21
C MET A 174 6.32 -9.41 11.64
N TYR A 175 6.19 -8.11 11.88
CA TYR A 175 6.33 -7.50 13.20
C TYR A 175 5.14 -6.60 13.60
N GLY A 176 4.19 -6.38 12.69
CA GLY A 176 3.11 -5.42 12.88
C GLY A 176 3.47 -4.01 12.43
N PHE A 177 2.48 -3.12 12.49
CA PHE A 177 2.67 -1.70 12.21
C PHE A 177 3.58 -1.06 13.25
N ARG A 178 4.46 -0.18 12.77
CA ARG A 178 5.37 0.63 13.57
C ARG A 178 5.40 2.06 13.06
N ARG A 179 6.02 2.95 13.83
CA ARG A 179 6.24 4.33 13.41
C ARG A 179 7.30 4.39 12.30
N PHE A 180 6.90 4.82 11.11
CA PHE A 180 7.82 5.11 10.02
C PHE A 180 8.09 6.63 9.98
N GLU A 181 9.33 7.03 10.23
CA GLU A 181 9.74 8.44 10.43
C GLU A 181 9.42 9.40 9.27
N ASN A 182 9.05 8.87 8.10
CA ASN A 182 8.83 9.64 6.87
C ASN A 182 7.38 9.66 6.36
N LYS A 183 6.41 9.08 7.09
CA LYS A 183 4.98 9.12 6.72
C LYS A 183 4.17 9.90 7.75
N GLY A 184 3.40 10.89 7.28
CA GLY A 184 2.27 11.41 8.05
C GLY A 184 2.50 12.61 8.98
N LEU A 185 3.59 13.38 8.87
CA LEU A 185 3.73 14.60 9.69
C LEU A 185 2.62 15.64 9.45
N GLN A 186 1.85 15.54 8.37
CA GLN A 186 0.84 16.57 8.02
C GLN A 186 -0.55 16.31 8.60
N TYR A 187 -0.86 15.10 9.13
CA TYR A 187 -2.25 14.64 9.27
C TYR A 187 -2.57 13.88 10.58
N GLY A 188 -1.77 14.06 11.63
CA GLY A 188 -1.92 13.37 12.91
C GLY A 188 -0.95 12.18 13.08
N ARG A 189 -0.68 11.77 14.32
CA ARG A 189 0.20 10.63 14.62
C ARG A 189 -0.57 9.32 14.46
N GLY A 190 -0.30 8.55 13.40
CA GLY A 190 -0.94 7.25 13.17
C GLY A 190 -0.65 6.63 11.81
N VAL A 191 -1.32 5.51 11.53
CA VAL A 191 -1.31 4.82 10.24
C VAL A 191 -2.42 5.39 9.37
N HIS A 192 -2.06 5.85 8.17
CA HIS A 192 -3.00 6.34 7.17
C HIS A 192 -3.36 5.24 6.18
N LEU A 193 -4.66 4.99 6.02
CA LEU A 193 -5.17 4.06 5.01
C LEU A 193 -6.16 4.78 4.10
N SER A 194 -6.21 4.37 2.84
CA SER A 194 -7.29 4.77 1.94
C SER A 194 -8.46 3.81 2.09
N SER A 195 -9.70 4.27 1.98
CA SER A 195 -10.86 3.36 1.96
C SER A 195 -10.76 2.36 0.80
N ALA A 196 -11.39 1.20 0.95
CA ALA A 196 -11.46 0.20 -0.12
C ALA A 196 -12.01 0.75 -1.46
N ASN A 197 -12.89 1.76 -1.39
CA ASN A 197 -13.48 2.42 -2.54
C ASN A 197 -12.60 3.53 -3.16
N SER A 198 -11.53 3.96 -2.49
CA SER A 198 -10.68 5.06 -2.93
C SER A 198 -9.18 4.77 -2.80
N PRO A 199 -8.64 3.70 -3.43
CA PRO A 199 -7.27 3.23 -3.22
C PRO A 199 -6.15 4.18 -3.65
N MET A 200 -6.46 5.20 -4.45
CA MET A 200 -5.48 5.95 -5.24
C MET A 200 -4.42 6.68 -4.39
N GLU A 201 -4.77 7.15 -3.20
CA GLU A 201 -3.81 7.83 -2.33
C GLU A 201 -2.78 6.85 -1.77
N SER A 202 -3.20 5.62 -1.46
CA SER A 202 -2.29 4.54 -1.08
C SER A 202 -1.46 4.07 -2.28
N VAL A 203 -2.03 4.03 -3.49
CA VAL A 203 -1.25 3.76 -4.73
C VAL A 203 -0.13 4.78 -4.92
N LYS A 204 -0.40 6.07 -4.72
CA LYS A 204 0.62 7.14 -4.80
C LYS A 204 1.68 7.04 -3.68
N ALA A 205 1.31 6.47 -2.54
CA ALA A 205 2.22 6.27 -1.41
C ALA A 205 3.12 5.03 -1.57
N SER A 206 2.76 4.09 -2.44
CA SER A 206 3.58 2.93 -2.76
C SER A 206 4.86 3.33 -3.49
N VAL A 207 5.96 2.66 -3.12
CA VAL A 207 7.28 2.91 -3.70
C VAL A 207 7.67 1.72 -4.57
N PRO A 208 8.01 1.92 -5.85
CA PRO A 208 8.46 0.83 -6.70
C PRO A 208 9.76 0.23 -6.18
N ASP A 209 9.86 -1.09 -6.20
CA ASP A 209 11.08 -1.83 -5.84
C ASP A 209 12.11 -1.83 -6.98
N SER A 210 13.18 -2.62 -6.83
CA SER A 210 14.25 -2.76 -7.82
C SER A 210 13.75 -3.21 -9.19
N ASP A 211 12.68 -4.00 -9.22
CA ASP A 211 12.09 -4.56 -10.42
C ASP A 211 10.97 -3.67 -10.97
N GLY A 212 10.70 -2.52 -10.34
CA GLY A 212 9.62 -1.61 -10.69
C GLY A 212 8.24 -2.10 -10.25
N LEU A 213 8.15 -3.07 -9.33
CA LEU A 213 6.90 -3.52 -8.74
C LEU A 213 6.52 -2.60 -7.58
N MET A 214 5.26 -2.20 -7.54
CA MET A 214 4.67 -1.56 -6.37
C MET A 214 3.89 -2.58 -5.56
N HIS A 215 3.88 -2.36 -4.25
CA HIS A 215 3.25 -3.26 -3.30
C HIS A 215 2.29 -2.47 -2.41
N MET A 216 1.15 -3.08 -2.08
CA MET A 216 0.14 -2.55 -1.17
C MET A 216 -0.39 -3.66 -0.28
N LEU A 217 -0.84 -3.26 0.91
CA LEU A 217 -1.63 -4.11 1.80
C LEU A 217 -3.11 -3.76 1.67
N LEU A 218 -3.95 -4.79 1.66
CA LEU A 218 -5.36 -4.67 1.97
C LEU A 218 -5.60 -5.19 3.40
N CYS A 219 -6.13 -4.33 4.26
CA CYS A 219 -6.33 -4.62 5.68
C CYS A 219 -7.81 -4.59 6.06
N ARG A 220 -8.21 -5.40 7.04
CA ARG A 220 -9.41 -5.12 7.86
C ARG A 220 -9.04 -4.07 8.91
N VAL A 221 -9.94 -3.13 9.12
CA VAL A 221 -9.72 -1.96 9.97
C VAL A 221 -10.94 -1.74 10.85
N ILE A 222 -10.75 -1.76 12.17
CA ILE A 222 -11.79 -1.38 13.13
C ILE A 222 -11.84 0.15 13.17
N LEU A 223 -12.89 0.76 12.62
CA LEU A 223 -13.07 2.22 12.69
C LEU A 223 -13.80 2.66 13.96
N GLY A 224 -14.58 1.77 14.58
CA GLY A 224 -15.40 2.07 15.75
C GLY A 224 -16.23 3.33 15.54
N ARG A 225 -16.12 4.27 16.48
CA ARG A 225 -16.66 5.63 16.39
C ARG A 225 -15.61 6.57 15.80
N PRO A 226 -15.69 6.90 14.49
CA PRO A 226 -14.72 7.77 13.88
C PRO A 226 -14.95 9.24 14.24
N LYS A 227 -13.87 10.01 14.35
CA LYS A 227 -13.88 11.47 14.41
C LYS A 227 -13.58 12.05 13.02
N VAL A 228 -14.34 13.06 12.59
CA VAL A 228 -13.97 13.83 11.39
C VAL A 228 -12.68 14.60 11.65
N MET A 229 -11.72 14.45 10.75
CA MET A 229 -10.43 15.13 10.77
C MET A 229 -10.26 16.00 9.53
N TYR A 230 -9.72 17.19 9.73
CA TYR A 230 -9.27 18.04 8.65
C TYR A 230 -7.82 17.69 8.33
N PHE A 231 -7.62 16.95 7.24
CA PHE A 231 -6.29 16.57 6.78
C PHE A 231 -5.51 17.84 6.35
N GLY A 232 -4.65 18.34 7.25
CA GLY A 232 -3.71 19.45 7.03
C GLY A 232 -3.22 20.12 8.32
N SER A 233 -3.89 19.85 9.45
CA SER A 233 -3.50 20.32 10.77
C SER A 233 -2.61 19.31 11.50
N GLN A 234 -1.41 19.72 11.88
CA GLN A 234 -0.47 18.93 12.71
C GLN A 234 -0.97 18.62 14.15
N LYS A 235 -2.18 19.05 14.52
CA LYS A 235 -2.65 19.10 15.92
C LYS A 235 -3.71 18.06 16.29
N ASP A 236 -4.13 17.19 15.38
CA ASP A 236 -5.24 16.28 15.64
C ASP A 236 -4.78 14.95 16.26
N HIS A 237 -4.58 14.96 17.57
CA HIS A 237 -4.65 13.78 18.43
C HIS A 237 -6.13 13.51 18.79
N PRO A 238 -6.50 12.28 19.21
CA PRO A 238 -7.83 12.06 19.75
C PRO A 238 -8.00 13.01 20.94
N SER A 239 -8.88 14.00 20.79
CA SER A 239 -9.17 14.98 21.83
C SER A 239 -9.95 14.37 23.00
N SER A 240 -10.31 13.09 22.90
CA SER A 240 -11.07 12.30 23.86
C SER A 240 -10.93 10.81 23.54
N MET A 241 -10.95 9.96 24.57
CA MET A 241 -11.06 8.49 24.44
C MET A 241 -12.40 8.01 23.83
N LYS A 242 -13.33 8.92 23.54
CA LYS A 242 -14.63 8.59 22.94
C LYS A 242 -14.58 8.19 21.47
N PHE A 243 -13.43 8.39 20.81
CA PHE A 243 -13.27 8.08 19.39
C PHE A 243 -12.22 6.98 19.23
N ASP A 244 -12.45 6.13 18.23
CA ASP A 244 -11.63 4.93 17.97
C ASP A 244 -10.70 5.12 16.75
N SER A 245 -11.10 5.99 15.80
CA SER A 245 -10.33 6.33 14.60
C SER A 245 -10.61 7.75 14.09
N GLY A 246 -9.88 8.17 13.06
CA GLY A 246 -10.09 9.40 12.29
C GLY A 246 -10.52 9.15 10.85
N VAL A 247 -11.43 9.99 10.32
CA VAL A 247 -11.88 9.94 8.92
C VAL A 247 -12.00 11.33 8.32
N ASN A 248 -11.97 11.46 7.00
CA ASN A 248 -12.19 12.75 6.33
C ASN A 248 -13.66 13.13 6.18
N ASP A 249 -14.56 12.15 6.17
CA ASP A 249 -16.01 12.31 6.06
C ASP A 249 -16.68 11.13 6.77
N ILE A 250 -17.77 11.36 7.53
CA ILE A 250 -18.45 10.26 8.25
C ILE A 250 -19.29 9.40 7.30
N SER A 251 -19.94 10.01 6.31
CA SER A 251 -20.92 9.35 5.45
C SER A 251 -20.27 8.50 4.35
N SER A 252 -19.18 8.99 3.78
CA SER A 252 -18.44 8.36 2.69
C SER A 252 -16.93 8.58 2.87
N PRO A 253 -16.33 7.97 3.90
CA PRO A 253 -14.92 8.17 4.21
C PRO A 253 -14.04 7.62 3.07
N THR A 254 -13.09 8.43 2.62
CA THR A 254 -12.09 8.01 1.61
C THR A 254 -10.70 7.82 2.22
N LYS A 255 -10.46 8.36 3.42
CA LYS A 255 -9.20 8.28 4.17
C LYS A 255 -9.49 7.94 5.63
N TYR A 256 -8.70 7.03 6.17
CA TYR A 256 -8.73 6.63 7.57
C TYR A 256 -7.40 6.99 8.24
N VAL A 257 -7.46 7.32 9.53
CA VAL A 257 -6.31 7.43 10.42
C VAL A 257 -6.55 6.55 11.62
N ILE A 258 -5.69 5.56 11.81
CA ILE A 258 -5.65 4.76 13.04
C ILE A 258 -4.50 5.27 13.88
N TRP A 259 -4.79 5.75 15.09
CA TRP A 259 -3.75 6.32 15.94
C TRP A 259 -2.72 5.28 16.37
N GLU A 260 -1.53 5.77 16.70
CA GLU A 260 -0.36 4.95 17.01
C GLU A 260 -0.60 3.87 18.08
N HIS A 261 -1.38 4.17 19.13
CA HIS A 261 -1.69 3.21 20.20
C HIS A 261 -2.71 2.13 19.79
N HIS A 262 -3.40 2.30 18.65
CA HIS A 262 -4.39 1.35 18.12
C HIS A 262 -3.88 0.58 16.89
N MET A 263 -2.74 0.96 16.28
CA MET A 263 -2.34 0.46 14.97
C MET A 263 -2.18 -1.07 14.87
N ASN A 264 -1.79 -1.75 15.97
CA ASN A 264 -1.59 -3.20 16.00
C ASN A 264 -2.78 -3.99 16.55
N THR A 265 -3.81 -3.31 17.04
CA THR A 265 -5.05 -3.94 17.54
C THR A 265 -6.23 -3.69 16.61
N HIS A 266 -6.21 -2.57 15.87
CA HIS A 266 -7.30 -2.12 15.00
C HIS A 266 -7.02 -2.31 13.51
N ILE A 267 -5.82 -2.76 13.11
CA ILE A 267 -5.49 -3.05 11.72
C ILE A 267 -5.00 -4.49 11.60
N LEU A 268 -5.62 -5.24 10.69
CA LEU A 268 -5.26 -6.62 10.37
C LEU A 268 -4.97 -6.75 8.86
N PRO A 269 -3.70 -6.89 8.44
CA PRO A 269 -3.35 -7.13 7.04
C PRO A 269 -3.86 -8.48 6.52
N ILE A 270 -4.62 -8.49 5.42
CA ILE A 270 -5.19 -9.73 4.87
C ILE A 270 -4.50 -10.12 3.55
N TYR A 271 -4.22 -9.15 2.69
CA TYR A 271 -3.57 -9.42 1.40
C TYR A 271 -2.41 -8.49 1.14
N ILE A 272 -1.42 -9.00 0.41
CA ILE A 272 -0.37 -8.23 -0.25
C ILE A 272 -0.64 -8.26 -1.75
N ILE A 273 -0.77 -7.08 -2.35
CA ILE A 273 -1.01 -6.92 -3.78
C ILE A 273 0.23 -6.31 -4.41
N SER A 274 0.80 -7.02 -5.38
CA SER A 274 1.95 -6.59 -6.17
C SER A 274 1.50 -6.25 -7.58
N PHE A 275 1.79 -5.03 -8.05
CA PHE A 275 1.32 -4.54 -9.33
C PHE A 275 2.32 -3.59 -9.98
N ARG A 276 2.11 -3.33 -11.27
CA ARG A 276 2.79 -2.30 -12.05
C ARG A 276 1.77 -1.25 -12.46
N ILE A 277 2.23 -0.01 -12.63
CA ILE A 277 1.44 1.03 -13.29
C ILE A 277 2.13 1.37 -14.60
N ASP A 278 1.42 1.15 -15.69
CA ASP A 278 1.84 1.62 -17.00
C ASP A 278 1.59 3.14 -17.06
N SER A 279 2.66 3.91 -17.24
CA SER A 279 2.59 5.38 -17.25
C SER A 279 1.63 5.87 -18.34
N LEU A 280 0.67 6.72 -17.96
CA LEU A 280 0.06 7.65 -18.90
C LEU A 280 1.18 8.45 -19.57
N THR A 281 1.26 8.41 -20.89
CA THR A 281 2.03 9.40 -21.64
C THR A 281 1.45 10.78 -21.33
N GLY A 282 2.29 11.66 -20.76
CA GLY A 282 2.00 13.09 -20.65
C GLY A 282 1.70 13.62 -19.25
N THR A 283 2.62 13.49 -18.29
CA THR A 283 3.21 14.60 -17.50
C THR A 283 3.90 14.05 -16.24
N SER A 284 5.18 14.43 -16.10
CA SER A 284 6.13 14.04 -15.04
C SER A 284 6.26 12.55 -14.76
N SER A 285 6.78 11.81 -15.74
CA SER A 285 7.67 10.70 -15.39
C SER A 285 8.84 11.29 -14.59
N SER A 286 8.95 10.91 -13.32
CA SER A 286 10.25 10.88 -12.67
C SER A 286 11.07 9.90 -13.50
N ARG A 287 11.87 10.44 -14.42
CA ARG A 287 12.78 9.68 -15.28
C ARG A 287 13.70 8.89 -14.37
N ILE A 288 13.38 7.62 -14.13
CA ILE A 288 14.39 6.64 -13.75
C ILE A 288 15.30 6.54 -14.99
N PRO A 289 16.57 6.96 -14.93
CA PRO A 289 17.46 6.80 -16.06
C PRO A 289 17.76 5.31 -16.19
N THR A 290 17.44 4.74 -17.34
CA THR A 290 17.73 3.37 -17.78
C THR A 290 19.23 3.14 -18.04
N SER A 291 20.13 3.81 -17.31
CA SER A 291 21.59 3.65 -17.44
C SER A 291 22.10 2.56 -16.49
N PRO A 292 23.15 1.80 -16.86
CA PRO A 292 23.72 0.74 -16.02
C PRO A 292 23.97 1.23 -14.59
N HIS A 293 23.49 0.50 -13.59
CA HIS A 293 23.63 0.89 -12.19
C HIS A 293 25.12 0.90 -11.78
N MET A 294 25.71 2.08 -11.73
CA MET A 294 27.04 2.26 -11.13
C MET A 294 26.93 2.21 -9.60
N GLY A 295 27.66 1.27 -8.99
CA GLY A 295 27.74 1.14 -7.53
C GLY A 295 28.30 2.41 -6.86
N ILE A 296 27.93 2.65 -5.60
CA ILE A 296 28.35 3.84 -4.83
C ILE A 296 29.88 4.00 -4.84
N ASN A 297 30.64 2.90 -4.73
CA ASN A 297 32.10 2.95 -4.79
C ASN A 297 32.64 3.40 -6.16
N GLY A 298 31.99 2.98 -7.26
CA GLY A 298 32.33 3.43 -8.62
C GLY A 298 31.95 4.90 -8.87
N LEU A 299 30.85 5.36 -8.28
CA LEU A 299 30.50 6.79 -8.29
C LEU A 299 31.56 7.62 -7.56
N MET A 300 32.02 7.14 -6.39
CA MET A 300 33.00 7.84 -5.57
C MET A 300 34.38 7.92 -6.22
N SER A 301 34.82 6.89 -6.94
CA SER A 301 36.09 6.91 -7.68
C SER A 301 36.06 7.84 -8.89
N ARG A 302 34.89 8.09 -9.48
CA ARG A 302 34.76 9.06 -10.58
C ARG A 302 34.61 10.49 -10.08
N LEU A 303 33.93 10.70 -8.95
CA LEU A 303 33.75 12.03 -8.36
C LEU A 303 35.07 12.75 -8.04
N THR A 304 36.14 12.01 -7.75
CA THR A 304 37.48 12.59 -7.52
C THR A 304 38.02 13.33 -8.75
N ASN A 305 37.55 13.00 -9.96
CA ASN A 305 38.00 13.65 -11.19
C ASN A 305 37.27 14.98 -11.48
N TYR A 306 36.19 15.27 -10.75
CA TYR A 306 35.33 16.44 -10.98
C TYR A 306 35.23 17.39 -9.78
N LEU A 307 35.62 16.93 -8.58
CA LEU A 307 35.47 17.70 -7.34
C LEU A 307 36.82 18.00 -6.69
N SER A 308 36.92 19.16 -6.03
CA SER A 308 38.08 19.53 -5.23
C SER A 308 38.27 18.62 -4.02
N SER A 309 39.51 18.51 -3.53
CA SER A 309 39.86 17.71 -2.34
C SER A 309 39.02 18.09 -1.11
N SER A 310 38.69 19.38 -0.93
CA SER A 310 37.86 19.86 0.17
C SER A 310 36.41 19.33 0.12
N LYS A 311 35.79 19.30 -1.07
CA LYS A 311 34.45 18.72 -1.26
C LYS A 311 34.46 17.20 -1.10
N MET A 312 35.52 16.53 -1.58
CA MET A 312 35.66 15.08 -1.48
C MET A 312 35.77 14.59 -0.04
N VAL A 313 36.41 15.34 0.87
CA VAL A 313 36.45 14.99 2.30
C VAL A 313 35.04 14.96 2.91
N VAL A 314 34.21 15.94 2.58
CA VAL A 314 32.82 16.01 3.07
C VAL A 314 31.99 14.84 2.54
N ILE A 315 32.15 14.50 1.25
CA ILE A 315 31.42 13.38 0.64
C ILE A 315 31.88 12.03 1.22
N LYS A 316 33.18 11.83 1.47
CA LYS A 316 33.68 10.61 2.13
C LYS A 316 33.12 10.46 3.55
N LYS A 317 33.03 11.56 4.31
CA LYS A 317 32.38 11.57 5.64
C LYS A 317 30.88 11.22 5.53
N LEU A 318 30.19 11.78 4.54
CA LEU A 318 28.78 11.49 4.27
C LEU A 318 28.56 10.02 3.88
N GLN A 319 29.45 9.44 3.08
CA GLN A 319 29.43 8.03 2.68
C GLN A 319 29.61 7.10 3.89
N HIS A 320 30.52 7.44 4.80
CA HIS A 320 30.72 6.67 6.05
C HIS A 320 29.47 6.66 6.93
N GLU A 321 28.82 7.82 7.08
CA GLU A 321 27.58 7.93 7.86
C GLU A 321 26.42 7.15 7.21
N TYR A 322 26.38 7.07 5.87
CA TYR A 322 25.43 6.23 5.15
C TYR A 322 25.68 4.74 5.38
N TYR A 323 26.92 4.26 5.27
CA TYR A 323 27.25 2.85 5.54
C TYR A 323 27.06 2.43 7.00
N LYS A 324 27.12 3.39 7.93
CA LYS A 324 26.77 3.19 9.34
C LYS A 324 25.26 3.26 9.63
N ASN A 325 24.40 3.31 8.60
CA ASN A 325 22.94 3.43 8.70
C ASN A 325 22.44 4.65 9.50
N LYS A 326 23.27 5.69 9.67
CA LYS A 326 22.90 6.91 10.42
C LYS A 326 22.11 7.91 9.57
N ILE A 327 22.18 7.79 8.25
CA ILE A 327 21.44 8.62 7.31
C ILE A 327 20.77 7.75 6.24
N SER A 328 19.55 8.10 5.86
CA SER A 328 18.82 7.39 4.80
C SER A 328 19.44 7.63 3.42
N ARG A 329 19.19 6.70 2.49
CA ARG A 329 19.62 6.84 1.08
C ARG A 329 19.13 8.14 0.44
N SER A 330 17.90 8.56 0.71
CA SER A 330 17.35 9.81 0.17
C SER A 330 18.07 11.05 0.73
N ARG A 331 18.42 11.04 2.02
CA ARG A 331 19.21 12.11 2.65
C ARG A 331 20.63 12.15 2.11
N PHE A 332 21.25 10.97 1.94
CA PHE A 332 22.56 10.83 1.29
C PHE A 332 22.54 11.42 -0.13
N ILE A 333 21.59 11.01 -0.98
CA ILE A 333 21.46 11.51 -2.37
C ILE A 333 21.23 13.02 -2.40
N ARG A 334 20.35 13.56 -1.54
CA ARG A 334 20.06 15.00 -1.50
C ARG A 334 21.29 15.84 -1.15
N ILE A 335 22.05 15.42 -0.14
CA ILE A 335 23.27 16.12 0.28
C ILE A 335 24.37 15.95 -0.79
N LEU A 336 24.49 14.75 -1.38
CA LEU A 336 25.43 14.51 -2.47
C LEU A 336 25.16 15.42 -3.68
N ARG A 337 23.90 15.57 -4.09
CA ARG A 337 23.48 16.50 -5.16
C ARG A 337 23.81 17.95 -4.81
N ALA A 338 23.60 18.35 -3.55
CA ALA A 338 23.92 19.70 -3.10
C ALA A 338 25.44 20.01 -3.13
N ILE A 339 26.30 19.03 -2.87
CA ILE A 339 27.76 19.22 -2.84
C ILE A 339 28.38 19.08 -4.24
N ALA A 340 27.98 18.05 -4.99
CA ALA A 340 28.54 17.72 -6.29
C ALA A 340 27.92 18.52 -7.44
N GLY A 341 26.64 18.89 -7.32
CA GLY A 341 25.85 19.46 -8.40
C GLY A 341 25.29 18.38 -9.33
N ASP A 342 24.06 18.59 -9.80
CA ASP A 342 23.37 17.63 -10.67
C ASP A 342 24.06 17.50 -12.05
N ASP A 343 24.76 18.53 -12.52
CA ASP A 343 25.50 18.50 -13.80
C ASP A 343 26.69 17.53 -13.75
N VAL A 344 27.45 17.55 -12.65
CA VAL A 344 28.59 16.64 -12.44
C VAL A 344 28.10 15.20 -12.33
N LEU A 345 27.03 14.97 -11.56
CA LEU A 345 26.44 13.64 -11.41
C LEU A 345 25.90 13.11 -12.76
N ARG A 346 25.28 13.98 -13.57
CA ARG A 346 24.85 13.63 -14.92
C ARG A 346 26.03 13.30 -15.84
N ALA A 347 27.12 14.05 -15.78
CA ALA A 347 28.32 13.80 -16.61
C ALA A 347 28.94 12.43 -16.29
N ILE A 348 29.04 12.09 -15.00
CA ILE A 348 29.59 10.81 -14.55
C ILE A 348 28.73 9.62 -15.00
N VAL A 349 27.40 9.77 -14.93
CA VAL A 349 26.43 8.74 -15.32
C VAL A 349 26.30 8.61 -16.84
N LYS A 350 26.49 9.69 -17.60
CA LYS A 350 26.51 9.66 -19.08
C LYS A 350 27.82 9.15 -19.67
N GLY A 351 28.91 9.15 -18.91
CA GLY A 351 30.18 8.52 -19.30
C GLY A 351 30.25 7.02 -18.98
N LEU A 352 29.10 6.37 -18.81
CA LEU A 352 28.96 4.92 -18.65
C LEU A 352 28.71 4.25 -20.00
#